data_AF-A0A950ZYP0-F1
#
_entry.id   AF-A0A950ZYP0-F1
#
_cell.length_a   1.000
_cell.length_b   1.000
_cell.length_c   1.000
_cell.angle_alpha   90.00
_cell.angle_beta   90.00
_cell.angle_gamma   90.00
#
_symmetry.space_group_name_H-M   'P 1'
#
loop_
_entity.id
_entity.type
_entity.pdbx_description
1 polymer ?
#
loop_
_entity_poly.entity_id
_entity_poly.type
_entity_poly.pdbx_seq_one_letter_code
_entity_poly.pdbx_strand_id
1 'polypeptide(L)'
;MTHSFQYGAWDGTQHVLDVDAESLLEAMSDDLLEEGDLWRALQRLFRQGAHNREGQRMPGLQDLLQQLRQRRQQQLQQSNLNDTLKDVREKLQQIQHTEREGIDNKVNDGRERAERGDIPEQLQKSMERMDNEHRDQLDQLPEDVHGQIQGLQNYDFMDPNARQQFQELMEQLRQQVMQQQFQGMQQAMQSMTQEDMRMVKEMLRDLNQMLDEKARGGDPDFQGLMYKWGQFFPGVNSLDELIEQLQQRQAQMQSMLDSMSGDQRRELMQMMQSLVQDPSLRNELAMLAANLEELRPMDELRRRYPFRGEDSMDLDQA
;
A
#
# COMPACT_ATOMS: atom_id res chain seq x y z
N MET A 1 -4.80 -2.94 0.99
CA MET A 1 -4.77 -4.34 0.53
C MET A 1 -6.00 -4.60 -0.32
N THR A 2 -5.86 -4.57 -1.64
CA THR A 2 -6.93 -4.96 -2.57
C THR A 2 -7.12 -6.46 -2.47
N HIS A 3 -8.13 -6.92 -1.73
CA HIS A 3 -8.51 -8.32 -1.71
C HIS A 3 -9.06 -8.67 -3.09
N SER A 4 -8.25 -9.33 -3.93
CA SER A 4 -8.73 -9.88 -5.20
C SER A 4 -9.59 -11.08 -4.90
N PHE A 5 -10.92 -10.89 -4.92
CA PHE A 5 -11.86 -12.00 -4.84
C PHE A 5 -11.77 -12.79 -6.15
N GLN A 6 -11.19 -13.99 -6.11
CA GLN A 6 -11.24 -14.92 -7.24
C GLN A 6 -12.55 -15.69 -7.16
N TYR A 7 -13.42 -15.47 -8.14
CA TYR A 7 -14.66 -16.23 -8.30
C TYR A 7 -14.36 -17.48 -9.12
N GLY A 8 -14.51 -18.65 -8.50
CA GLY A 8 -14.40 -19.95 -9.16
C GLY A 8 -15.78 -20.56 -9.44
N ALA A 9 -15.83 -21.52 -10.36
CA ALA A 9 -17.00 -22.38 -10.50
C ALA A 9 -17.16 -23.25 -9.24
N TRP A 10 -18.40 -23.56 -8.86
CA TRP A 10 -18.70 -24.42 -7.72
C TRP A 10 -18.10 -25.81 -7.93
N ASP A 11 -17.06 -26.14 -7.16
CA ASP A 11 -16.35 -27.42 -7.26
C ASP A 11 -16.78 -28.42 -6.17
N GLY A 12 -17.71 -28.01 -5.30
CA GLY A 12 -18.28 -28.86 -4.26
C GLY A 12 -17.40 -29.01 -3.00
N THR A 13 -16.23 -28.38 -2.96
CA THR A 13 -15.38 -28.37 -1.76
C THR A 13 -15.79 -27.30 -0.74
N GLN A 14 -16.73 -26.42 -1.10
CA GLN A 14 -17.21 -25.34 -0.25
C GLN A 14 -18.29 -25.83 0.74
N HIS A 15 -17.97 -25.85 2.03
CA HIS A 15 -18.94 -26.08 3.10
C HIS A 15 -19.70 -24.77 3.40
N VAL A 16 -20.78 -24.50 2.67
CA VAL A 16 -21.56 -23.25 2.79
C VAL A 16 -22.69 -23.35 3.82
N LEU A 17 -23.09 -24.55 4.20
CA LEU A 17 -24.24 -24.81 5.05
C LEU A 17 -23.92 -25.95 6.03
N ASP A 18 -23.77 -25.64 7.32
CA ASP A 18 -23.75 -26.61 8.42
C ASP A 18 -25.19 -27.09 8.66
N VAL A 19 -25.70 -27.92 7.75
CA VAL A 19 -27.05 -28.47 7.88
C VAL A 19 -26.95 -29.99 7.88
N ASP A 20 -27.37 -30.57 8.99
CA ASP A 20 -27.42 -32.01 9.17
C ASP A 20 -28.50 -32.65 8.27
N ALA A 21 -28.18 -33.79 7.67
CA ALA A 21 -29.04 -34.47 6.70
C ALA A 21 -30.36 -34.95 7.32
N GLU A 22 -30.34 -35.29 8.61
CA GLU A 22 -31.52 -35.73 9.35
C GLU A 22 -32.49 -34.57 9.59
N SER A 23 -31.96 -33.37 9.86
CA SER A 23 -32.74 -32.14 10.01
C SER A 23 -33.42 -31.70 8.70
N LEU A 24 -32.78 -31.94 7.55
CA LEU A 24 -33.36 -31.64 6.23
C LEU A 24 -34.49 -32.61 5.86
N LEU A 25 -34.30 -33.90 6.10
CA LEU A 25 -35.30 -34.92 5.81
C LEU A 25 -36.60 -34.70 6.57
N GLU A 26 -36.50 -34.20 7.80
CA GLU A 26 -37.65 -33.92 8.64
C GLU A 26 -38.32 -32.59 8.33
N ALA A 27 -37.55 -31.55 8.02
CA ALA A 27 -38.13 -30.31 7.50
C ALA A 27 -38.93 -30.52 6.21
N MET A 28 -38.64 -31.58 5.47
CA MET A 28 -39.35 -31.99 4.27
C MET A 28 -40.44 -33.04 4.52
N SER A 29 -40.46 -33.72 5.67
CA SER A 29 -41.36 -34.86 5.89
C SER A 29 -42.83 -34.44 5.90
N ASP A 30 -43.12 -33.26 6.45
CA ASP A 30 -44.48 -32.73 6.51
C ASP A 30 -45.01 -32.40 5.11
N ASP A 31 -44.20 -31.74 4.27
CA ASP A 31 -44.53 -31.41 2.87
C ASP A 31 -44.60 -32.66 1.98
N LEU A 32 -43.80 -33.69 2.28
CA LEU A 32 -43.80 -34.97 1.57
C LEU A 32 -45.07 -35.79 1.82
N LEU A 33 -45.59 -35.72 3.05
CA LEU A 33 -46.85 -36.36 3.40
C LEU A 33 -48.06 -35.64 2.77
N GLU A 34 -47.94 -34.35 2.45
CA GLU A 34 -49.02 -33.54 1.91
C GLU A 34 -49.12 -33.56 0.37
N GLU A 35 -48.01 -33.44 -0.36
CA GLU A 35 -48.02 -33.35 -1.84
C GLU A 35 -47.22 -34.44 -2.57
N GLY A 36 -46.39 -35.23 -1.87
CA GLY A 36 -45.65 -36.37 -2.44
C GLY A 36 -44.51 -36.03 -3.41
N ASP A 37 -44.16 -34.75 -3.60
CA ASP A 37 -43.09 -34.30 -4.51
C ASP A 37 -41.89 -33.73 -3.75
N LEU A 38 -40.87 -34.57 -3.57
CA LEU A 38 -39.56 -34.25 -2.96
C LEU A 38 -38.90 -33.00 -3.55
N TRP A 39 -39.03 -32.78 -4.85
CA TRP A 39 -38.34 -31.69 -5.52
C TRP A 39 -38.96 -30.33 -5.17
N ARG A 40 -40.29 -30.28 -4.99
CA ARG A 40 -41.00 -29.06 -4.60
C ARG A 40 -40.74 -28.69 -3.14
N ALA A 41 -40.71 -29.68 -2.25
CA ALA A 41 -40.37 -29.49 -0.84
C ALA A 41 -38.95 -28.93 -0.69
N LEU A 42 -37.96 -29.51 -1.40
CA LEU A 42 -36.60 -28.97 -1.45
C LEU A 42 -36.56 -27.54 -1.99
N GLN A 43 -37.21 -27.28 -3.11
CA GLN A 43 -37.19 -25.97 -3.74
C GLN A 43 -37.83 -24.89 -2.85
N ARG A 44 -38.87 -25.23 -2.08
CA ARG A 44 -39.51 -24.35 -1.11
C ARG A 44 -38.60 -24.09 0.08
N LEU A 45 -38.01 -25.14 0.65
CA LEU A 45 -37.04 -25.07 1.74
C LEU A 45 -35.85 -24.18 1.38
N PHE A 46 -35.25 -24.36 0.21
CA PHE A 46 -34.14 -23.51 -0.24
C PHE A 46 -34.57 -22.05 -0.47
N ARG A 47 -35.81 -21.80 -0.90
CA ARG A 47 -36.28 -20.44 -1.23
C ARG A 47 -36.68 -19.64 0.02
N GLN A 48 -37.37 -20.28 0.97
CA GLN A 48 -38.02 -19.62 2.10
C GLN A 48 -37.36 -19.93 3.46
N GLY A 49 -36.51 -20.96 3.51
CA GLY A 49 -35.98 -21.51 4.75
C GLY A 49 -36.92 -22.54 5.37
N ALA A 50 -36.46 -23.19 6.45
CA ALA A 50 -37.23 -24.16 7.21
C ALA A 50 -37.07 -23.91 8.71
N HIS A 51 -37.85 -24.60 9.54
CA HIS A 51 -37.64 -24.62 10.98
C HIS A 51 -37.12 -26.00 11.37
N ASN A 52 -36.10 -26.06 12.22
CA ASN A 52 -35.61 -27.32 12.76
C ASN A 52 -36.48 -27.79 13.94
N ARG A 53 -36.22 -29.01 14.46
CA ARG A 53 -36.89 -29.59 15.64
C ARG A 53 -36.87 -28.69 16.89
N GLU A 54 -35.90 -27.79 17.00
CA GLU A 54 -35.75 -26.86 18.13
C GLU A 54 -36.53 -25.54 17.92
N GLY A 55 -37.26 -25.41 16.81
CA GLY A 55 -37.98 -24.19 16.43
C GLY A 55 -37.08 -23.08 15.89
N GLN A 56 -35.80 -23.34 15.66
CA GLN A 56 -34.88 -22.38 15.08
C GLN A 56 -35.09 -22.29 13.57
N ARG A 57 -35.23 -21.06 13.08
CA ARG A 57 -35.43 -20.75 11.66
C ARG A 57 -34.10 -20.87 10.92
N MET A 58 -34.00 -21.85 10.03
CA MET A 58 -32.94 -21.93 9.03
C MET A 58 -33.16 -20.85 7.96
N PRO A 59 -32.18 -19.97 7.72
CA PRO A 59 -32.31 -18.93 6.71
C PRO A 59 -32.38 -19.54 5.30
N GLY A 60 -33.36 -19.08 4.52
CA GLY A 60 -33.45 -19.44 3.10
C GLY A 60 -32.45 -18.67 2.24
N LEU A 61 -32.36 -19.03 0.95
CA LEU A 61 -31.51 -18.34 -0.03
C LEU A 61 -31.84 -16.84 -0.13
N GLN A 62 -33.11 -16.45 0.01
CA GLN A 62 -33.50 -15.03 0.01
C GLN A 62 -32.92 -14.27 1.20
N ASP A 63 -32.95 -14.87 2.38
CA ASP A 63 -32.41 -14.28 3.60
C ASP A 63 -30.88 -14.18 3.51
N LEU A 64 -30.22 -15.21 3.00
CA LEU A 64 -28.78 -15.20 2.74
C LEU A 64 -28.39 -14.14 1.70
N LEU A 65 -29.14 -13.99 0.61
CA LEU A 65 -28.93 -12.94 -0.38
C LEU A 65 -29.17 -11.54 0.17
N GLN A 66 -30.11 -11.39 1.11
CA GLN A 66 -30.36 -10.12 1.78
C GLN A 66 -29.24 -9.78 2.77
N GLN A 67 -28.78 -10.75 3.56
CA GLN A 67 -27.63 -10.60 4.44
C GLN A 67 -26.35 -10.30 3.65
N LEU A 68 -26.14 -10.95 2.50
CA LEU A 68 -25.00 -10.69 1.62
C LEU A 68 -25.05 -9.27 1.05
N ARG A 69 -26.24 -8.79 0.65
CA ARG A 69 -26.43 -7.40 0.20
C ARG A 69 -26.16 -6.40 1.32
N GLN A 70 -26.64 -6.67 2.53
CA GLN A 70 -26.38 -5.83 3.71
C GLN A 70 -24.89 -5.81 4.08
N ARG A 71 -24.22 -6.96 4.10
CA ARG A 71 -22.77 -7.05 4.34
C ARG A 71 -21.98 -6.31 3.27
N ARG A 72 -22.36 -6.44 2.00
CA ARG A 72 -21.77 -5.68 0.89
C ARG A 72 -21.94 -4.17 1.11
N GLN A 73 -23.13 -3.73 1.49
CA GLN A 73 -23.40 -2.31 1.72
C GLN A 73 -22.63 -1.77 2.93
N GLN A 74 -22.52 -2.56 4.02
CA GLN A 74 -21.73 -2.20 5.19
C GLN A 74 -20.22 -2.16 4.89
N GLN A 75 -19.69 -3.08 4.09
CA GLN A 75 -18.29 -3.03 3.64
C GLN A 75 -18.02 -1.84 2.71
N LEU A 76 -18.98 -1.48 1.86
CA LEU A 76 -18.89 -0.29 1.01
C LEU A 76 -18.97 1.00 1.85
N GLN A 77 -19.75 1.03 2.93
CA GLN A 77 -19.80 2.16 3.87
C GLN A 77 -18.55 2.24 4.76
N GLN A 78 -17.97 1.09 5.16
CA GLN A 78 -16.70 1.05 5.90
C GLN A 78 -15.49 1.39 5.02
N SER A 79 -15.63 1.38 3.69
CA SER A 79 -14.66 2.01 2.79
C SER A 79 -14.82 3.53 2.85
N ASN A 80 -14.39 4.12 3.97
CA ASN A 80 -14.13 5.55 4.19
C ASN A 80 -13.18 6.19 3.16
N LEU A 81 -12.69 5.40 2.19
CA LEU A 81 -11.84 5.83 1.09
C LEU A 81 -12.55 6.83 0.17
N ASN A 82 -13.87 6.73 0.00
CA ASN A 82 -14.58 7.67 -0.89
C ASN A 82 -14.64 9.10 -0.33
N ASP A 83 -14.78 9.26 0.99
CA ASP A 83 -14.74 10.59 1.62
C ASP A 83 -13.31 11.13 1.67
N THR A 84 -12.30 10.32 2.01
CA THR A 84 -10.91 10.82 2.04
C THR A 84 -10.41 11.18 0.64
N LEU A 85 -10.82 10.45 -0.40
CA LEU A 85 -10.50 10.81 -1.78
C LEU A 85 -11.26 12.04 -2.27
N LYS A 86 -12.45 12.32 -1.71
CA LYS A 86 -13.20 13.53 -2.01
C LYS A 86 -12.48 14.75 -1.45
N ASP A 87 -12.04 14.70 -0.19
CA ASP A 87 -11.27 15.78 0.44
C ASP A 87 -9.98 16.09 -0.32
N VAL A 88 -9.27 15.04 -0.76
CA VAL A 88 -8.04 15.18 -1.56
C VAL A 88 -8.35 15.83 -2.91
N ARG A 89 -9.43 15.41 -3.58
CA ARG A 89 -9.87 16.02 -4.84
C ARG A 89 -10.19 17.51 -4.67
N GLU A 90 -10.92 17.86 -3.62
CA GLU A 90 -11.26 19.27 -3.33
C GLU A 90 -9.99 20.11 -3.10
N LYS A 91 -9.03 19.59 -2.34
CA LYS A 91 -7.74 20.26 -2.13
C LYS A 91 -6.93 20.42 -3.42
N LEU A 92 -6.89 19.40 -4.28
CA LEU A 92 -6.23 19.48 -5.58
C LEU A 92 -6.87 20.54 -6.48
N GLN A 93 -8.21 20.62 -6.48
CA GLN A 93 -8.92 21.67 -7.21
C GLN A 93 -8.60 23.06 -6.67
N GLN A 94 -8.51 23.21 -5.34
CA GLN A 94 -8.11 24.47 -4.72
C GLN A 94 -6.68 24.87 -5.10
N ILE A 95 -5.73 23.94 -5.10
CA ILE A 95 -4.34 24.17 -5.53
C ILE A 95 -4.29 24.63 -6.99
N GLN A 96 -4.99 23.92 -7.89
CA GLN A 96 -5.06 24.29 -9.30
C GLN A 96 -5.71 25.67 -9.50
N HIS A 97 -6.72 26.01 -8.68
CA HIS A 97 -7.35 27.32 -8.71
C HIS A 97 -6.39 28.42 -8.27
N THR A 98 -5.70 28.25 -7.14
CA THR A 98 -4.69 29.21 -6.67
C THR A 98 -3.56 29.39 -7.69
N GLU A 99 -3.12 28.32 -8.33
CA GLU A 99 -2.10 28.40 -9.39
C GLU A 99 -2.60 29.22 -10.60
N ARG A 100 -3.84 28.99 -11.05
CA ARG A 100 -4.44 29.77 -12.14
C ARG A 100 -4.56 31.25 -11.78
N GLU A 101 -4.99 31.56 -10.57
CA GLU A 101 -5.04 32.95 -10.08
C GLU A 101 -3.63 33.58 -10.03
N GLY A 102 -2.63 32.82 -9.59
CA GLY A 102 -1.24 33.28 -9.57
C GLY A 102 -0.68 33.58 -10.96
N ILE A 103 -0.97 32.71 -11.95
CA ILE A 103 -0.65 32.95 -13.36
C ILE A 103 -1.34 34.24 -13.85
N ASP A 104 -2.63 34.41 -13.56
CA ASP A 104 -3.40 35.59 -13.98
C ASP A 104 -2.82 36.89 -13.41
N ASN A 105 -2.45 36.87 -12.13
CA ASN A 105 -1.82 38.00 -11.47
C ASN A 105 -0.47 38.35 -12.09
N LYS A 106 0.35 37.36 -12.44
CA LYS A 106 1.64 37.58 -13.13
C LYS A 106 1.46 38.11 -14.54
N VAL A 107 0.50 37.59 -15.30
CA VAL A 107 0.16 38.08 -16.65
C VAL A 107 -0.24 39.55 -16.58
N ASN A 108 -1.10 39.92 -15.62
CA ASN A 108 -1.58 41.29 -15.45
C ASN A 108 -0.45 42.24 -15.03
N ASP A 109 0.38 41.87 -14.06
CA ASP A 109 1.56 42.67 -13.66
C ASP A 109 2.56 42.84 -14.81
N GLY A 110 2.79 41.77 -15.58
CA GLY A 110 3.61 41.81 -16.79
C GLY A 110 3.08 42.78 -17.85
N ARG A 111 1.76 42.80 -18.06
CA ARG A 111 1.09 43.75 -18.98
C ARG A 111 1.19 45.19 -18.51
N GLU A 112 0.92 45.46 -17.24
CA GLU A 112 1.02 46.82 -16.69
C GLU A 112 2.45 47.38 -16.74
N ARG A 113 3.46 46.54 -16.52
CA ARG A 113 4.87 46.93 -16.65
C ARG A 113 5.27 47.15 -18.11
N ALA A 114 4.72 46.37 -19.05
CA ALA A 114 4.95 46.59 -20.48
C ALA A 114 4.31 47.89 -20.97
N GLU A 115 3.10 48.22 -20.51
CA GLU A 115 2.42 49.49 -20.80
C GLU A 115 3.18 50.71 -20.24
N ARG A 116 3.85 50.55 -19.09
CA ARG A 116 4.76 51.55 -18.52
C ARG A 116 6.10 51.67 -19.24
N GLY A 117 6.42 50.74 -20.15
CA GLY A 117 7.67 50.69 -20.90
C GLY A 117 8.85 50.08 -20.12
N ASP A 118 8.59 49.43 -18.99
CA ASP A 118 9.62 48.85 -18.11
C ASP A 118 10.19 47.53 -18.64
N ILE A 119 9.45 46.84 -19.52
CA ILE A 119 9.86 45.55 -20.10
C ILE A 119 9.80 45.57 -21.63
N PRO A 120 10.80 45.00 -22.33
CA PRO A 120 10.77 44.85 -23.78
C PRO A 120 9.62 43.94 -24.25
N GLU A 121 8.99 44.29 -25.38
CA GLU A 121 7.87 43.54 -25.98
C GLU A 121 8.21 42.05 -26.26
N GLN A 122 9.48 41.74 -26.53
CA GLN A 122 9.95 40.36 -26.72
C GLN A 122 9.84 39.53 -25.44
N LEU A 123 10.18 40.13 -24.29
CA LEU A 123 10.13 39.45 -22.99
C LEU A 123 8.67 39.23 -22.55
N GLN A 124 7.79 40.19 -22.83
CA GLN A 124 6.35 40.05 -22.63
C GLN A 124 5.79 38.86 -23.41
N LYS A 125 6.12 38.75 -24.71
CA LYS A 125 5.66 37.63 -25.56
C LYS A 125 6.19 36.28 -25.10
N SER A 126 7.40 36.19 -24.53
CA SER A 126 7.89 34.95 -23.95
C SER A 126 7.17 34.59 -22.65
N MET A 127 6.87 35.57 -21.79
CA MET A 127 6.11 35.35 -20.56
C MET A 127 4.71 34.84 -20.88
N GLU A 128 3.99 35.51 -21.80
CA GLU A 128 2.65 35.07 -22.21
C GLU A 128 2.64 33.65 -22.81
N ARG A 129 3.71 33.22 -23.48
CA ARG A 129 3.82 31.84 -23.97
C ARG A 129 3.98 30.85 -22.83
N MET A 130 4.89 31.12 -21.90
CA MET A 130 5.08 30.27 -20.72
C MET A 130 3.76 30.17 -19.93
N ASP A 131 3.09 31.29 -19.68
CA ASP A 131 1.83 31.31 -18.92
C ASP A 131 0.73 30.47 -19.59
N ASN A 132 0.64 30.49 -20.94
CA ASN A 132 -0.28 29.63 -21.68
C ASN A 132 0.14 28.16 -21.61
N GLU A 133 1.43 27.84 -21.72
CA GLU A 133 1.93 26.46 -21.58
C GLU A 133 1.61 25.89 -20.19
N HIS A 134 1.78 26.68 -19.12
CA HIS A 134 1.42 26.30 -17.76
C HIS A 134 -0.09 26.02 -17.63
N ARG A 135 -0.94 26.87 -18.21
CA ARG A 135 -2.41 26.65 -18.23
C ARG A 135 -2.80 25.39 -19.00
N ASP A 136 -2.21 25.17 -20.16
CA ASP A 136 -2.46 23.98 -20.97
C ASP A 136 -2.05 22.70 -20.23
N GLN A 137 -0.96 22.74 -19.47
CA GLN A 137 -0.55 21.62 -18.61
C GLN A 137 -1.57 21.34 -17.50
N LEU A 138 -2.10 22.38 -16.86
CA LEU A 138 -3.15 22.25 -15.85
C LEU A 138 -4.47 21.70 -16.44
N ASP A 139 -4.81 22.07 -17.67
CA ASP A 139 -6.01 21.59 -18.37
C ASP A 139 -5.86 20.14 -18.87
N GLN A 140 -4.62 19.70 -19.14
CA GLN A 140 -4.31 18.33 -19.55
C GLN A 140 -4.18 17.36 -18.38
N LEU A 141 -4.26 17.84 -17.13
CA LEU A 141 -4.21 16.97 -15.97
C LEU A 141 -5.37 15.95 -16.01
N PRO A 142 -5.09 14.66 -15.71
CA PRO A 142 -6.14 13.64 -15.64
C PRO A 142 -7.26 14.00 -14.64
N GLU A 143 -8.47 13.46 -14.83
CA GLU A 143 -9.59 13.68 -13.90
C GLU A 143 -9.44 12.88 -12.59
N ASP A 144 -8.61 11.85 -12.58
CA ASP A 144 -8.37 11.01 -11.41
C ASP A 144 -7.33 11.63 -10.46
N VAL A 145 -7.56 11.44 -9.16
CA VAL A 145 -6.74 12.01 -8.09
C VAL A 145 -5.27 11.61 -8.22
N HIS A 146 -5.00 10.37 -8.62
CA HIS A 146 -3.63 9.87 -8.74
C HIS A 146 -2.88 10.56 -9.90
N GLY A 147 -3.52 10.66 -11.06
CA GLY A 147 -2.99 11.37 -12.23
C GLY A 147 -2.76 12.84 -11.96
N GLN A 148 -3.65 13.50 -11.21
CA GLN A 148 -3.46 14.91 -10.81
C GLN A 148 -2.25 15.08 -9.90
N ILE A 149 -2.06 14.21 -8.90
CA ILE A 149 -0.90 14.26 -8.01
C ILE A 149 0.39 14.05 -8.81
N GLN A 150 0.44 13.06 -9.71
CA GLN A 150 1.62 12.80 -10.55
C GLN A 150 1.93 13.96 -11.51
N GLY A 151 0.89 14.58 -12.10
CA GLY A 151 1.06 15.74 -12.95
C GLY A 151 1.59 16.94 -12.17
N LEU A 152 0.98 17.26 -11.03
CA LEU A 152 1.39 18.38 -10.17
C LEU A 152 2.73 18.15 -9.47
N GLN A 153 3.14 16.90 -9.24
CA GLN A 153 4.45 16.58 -8.67
C GLN A 153 5.61 16.98 -9.60
N ASN A 154 5.40 16.88 -10.92
CA ASN A 154 6.38 17.27 -11.93
C ASN A 154 6.14 18.67 -12.50
N TYR A 155 5.12 19.36 -11.99
CA TYR A 155 4.72 20.69 -12.44
C TYR A 155 5.56 21.77 -11.74
N ASP A 156 6.01 22.75 -12.51
CA ASP A 156 6.73 23.90 -11.98
C ASP A 156 5.74 25.01 -11.60
N PHE A 157 5.47 25.14 -10.31
CA PHE A 157 4.48 26.10 -9.79
C PHE A 157 4.96 27.54 -9.94
N MET A 158 4.11 28.37 -10.56
CA MET A 158 4.34 29.80 -10.68
C MET A 158 3.94 30.53 -9.39
N ASP A 159 2.90 30.07 -8.69
CA ASP A 159 2.45 30.64 -7.42
C ASP A 159 3.09 29.94 -6.20
N PRO A 160 3.77 30.67 -5.31
CA PRO A 160 4.39 30.08 -4.13
C PRO A 160 3.36 29.51 -3.13
N ASN A 161 2.16 30.08 -3.04
CA ASN A 161 1.10 29.56 -2.18
C ASN A 161 0.53 28.25 -2.74
N ALA A 162 0.35 28.14 -4.06
CA ALA A 162 -0.09 26.89 -4.68
C ALA A 162 0.91 25.76 -4.41
N ARG A 163 2.21 26.05 -4.55
CA ARG A 163 3.29 25.11 -4.20
C ARG A 163 3.23 24.68 -2.74
N GLN A 164 3.04 25.62 -1.82
CA GLN A 164 2.96 25.30 -0.39
C GLN A 164 1.74 24.44 -0.07
N GLN A 165 0.56 24.77 -0.61
CA GLN A 165 -0.66 23.97 -0.43
C GLN A 165 -0.49 22.53 -0.96
N PHE A 166 0.21 22.36 -2.09
CA PHE A 166 0.52 21.03 -2.63
C PHE A 166 1.46 20.24 -1.71
N GLN A 167 2.49 20.89 -1.16
CA GLN A 167 3.41 20.26 -0.21
C GLN A 167 2.67 19.82 1.08
N GLU A 168 1.80 20.67 1.62
CA GLU A 168 0.98 20.34 2.79
C GLU A 168 0.03 19.17 2.51
N LEU A 169 -0.60 19.14 1.33
CA LEU A 169 -1.44 18.02 0.90
C LEU A 169 -0.64 16.72 0.83
N MET A 170 0.54 16.75 0.22
CA MET A 170 1.42 15.59 0.11
C MET A 170 1.88 15.08 1.48
N GLU A 171 2.17 16.00 2.41
CA GLU A 171 2.53 15.63 3.76
C GLU A 171 1.37 14.96 4.51
N GLN A 172 0.15 15.50 4.40
CA GLN A 172 -1.04 14.90 5.01
C GLN A 172 -1.34 13.52 4.43
N LEU A 173 -1.26 13.36 3.11
CA LEU A 173 -1.42 12.08 2.44
C LEU A 173 -0.39 11.06 2.95
N ARG A 174 0.88 11.48 3.05
CA ARG A 174 1.95 10.63 3.58
C ARG A 174 1.67 10.19 5.00
N GLN A 175 1.27 11.12 5.87
CA GLN A 175 0.91 10.82 7.26
C GLN A 175 -0.26 9.83 7.34
N GLN A 176 -1.30 10.00 6.53
CA GLN A 176 -2.47 9.13 6.53
C GLN A 176 -2.14 7.72 6.02
N VAL A 177 -1.34 7.60 4.96
CA VAL A 177 -0.86 6.30 4.45
C VAL A 177 -0.01 5.61 5.50
N MET A 178 0.90 6.34 6.16
CA MET A 178 1.70 5.80 7.26
C MET A 178 0.83 5.29 8.41
N GLN A 179 -0.17 6.06 8.84
CA GLN A 179 -1.10 5.63 9.90
C GLN A 179 -1.85 4.35 9.52
N GLN A 180 -2.35 4.25 8.29
CA GLN A 180 -3.03 3.04 7.82
C GLN A 180 -2.08 1.83 7.75
N GLN A 181 -0.87 2.03 7.25
CA GLN A 181 0.14 0.98 7.18
C GLN A 181 0.56 0.51 8.58
N PHE A 182 0.70 1.44 9.52
CA PHE A 182 0.99 1.16 10.92
C PHE A 182 -0.14 0.36 11.60
N GLN A 183 -1.40 0.75 11.42
CA GLN A 183 -2.54 -0.01 11.93
C GLN A 183 -2.58 -1.43 11.35
N GLY A 184 -2.35 -1.57 10.04
CA GLY A 184 -2.25 -2.88 9.39
C GLY A 184 -1.10 -3.72 9.96
N MET A 185 0.04 -3.10 10.26
CA MET A 185 1.16 -3.79 10.90
C MET A 185 0.84 -4.19 12.34
N GLN A 186 0.17 -3.34 13.12
CA GLN A 186 -0.27 -3.69 14.47
C GLN A 186 -1.22 -4.89 14.46
N GLN A 187 -2.15 -4.95 13.50
CA GLN A 187 -3.06 -6.10 13.33
C GLN A 187 -2.31 -7.35 12.90
N ALA A 188 -1.39 -7.24 11.94
CA ALA A 188 -0.57 -8.35 11.49
C ALA A 188 0.28 -8.91 12.65
N MET A 189 0.80 -8.03 13.51
CA MET A 189 1.57 -8.42 14.69
C MET A 189 0.73 -9.07 15.78
N GLN A 190 -0.48 -8.56 16.05
CA GLN A 190 -1.41 -9.22 16.95
C GLN A 190 -1.81 -10.62 16.45
N SER A 191 -1.73 -10.83 15.14
CA SER A 191 -1.98 -12.12 14.49
C SER A 191 -0.75 -13.03 14.42
N MET A 192 0.46 -12.50 14.71
CA MET A 192 1.68 -13.28 14.63
C MET A 192 1.82 -14.15 15.87
N THR A 193 1.89 -15.45 15.67
CA THR A 193 1.98 -16.42 16.76
C THR A 193 3.41 -16.52 17.28
N GLN A 194 3.58 -17.16 18.45
CA GLN A 194 4.92 -17.47 18.96
C GLN A 194 5.63 -18.50 18.05
N GLU A 195 4.90 -19.39 17.39
CA GLU A 195 5.47 -20.29 16.37
C GLU A 195 6.05 -19.51 15.19
N ASP A 196 5.33 -18.52 14.66
CA ASP A 196 5.81 -17.70 13.54
C ASP A 196 7.12 -16.98 13.88
N MET A 197 7.22 -16.46 15.10
CA MET A 197 8.44 -15.81 15.58
C MET A 197 9.63 -16.79 15.67
N ARG A 198 9.40 -18.02 16.13
CA ARG A 198 10.45 -19.05 16.18
C ARG A 198 10.92 -19.41 14.78
N MET A 199 9.98 -19.58 13.85
CA MET A 199 10.27 -19.87 12.45
C MET A 199 11.16 -18.80 11.82
N VAL A 200 10.83 -17.51 12.01
CA VAL A 200 11.63 -16.38 11.49
C VAL A 200 13.04 -16.40 12.09
N LYS A 201 13.19 -16.68 13.39
CA LYS A 201 14.50 -16.74 14.04
C LYS A 201 15.37 -17.87 13.51
N GLU A 202 14.81 -19.06 13.33
CA GLU A 202 15.53 -20.20 12.75
C GLU A 202 15.97 -19.91 11.31
N MET A 203 15.10 -19.31 10.52
CA MET A 203 15.43 -18.87 9.16
C MET A 203 16.59 -17.86 9.15
N LEU A 204 16.56 -16.84 10.02
CA LEU A 204 17.62 -15.83 10.09
C LEU A 204 18.95 -16.45 10.53
N ARG A 205 18.91 -17.40 11.46
CA ARG A 205 20.10 -18.12 11.92
C ARG A 205 20.72 -18.96 10.81
N ASP A 206 19.91 -19.73 10.09
CA ASP A 206 20.36 -20.54 8.94
C ASP A 206 20.93 -19.63 7.83
N LEU A 207 20.29 -18.49 7.57
CA LEU A 207 20.76 -17.47 6.62
C LEU A 207 22.10 -16.85 7.05
N ASN A 208 22.23 -16.47 8.32
CA ASN A 208 23.47 -15.89 8.85
C ASN A 208 24.64 -16.86 8.78
N GLN A 209 24.41 -18.14 9.09
CA GLN A 209 25.43 -19.18 8.97
C GLN A 209 25.91 -19.32 7.52
N MET A 210 24.98 -19.31 6.56
CA MET A 210 25.30 -19.38 5.14
C MET A 210 26.09 -18.17 4.65
N LEU A 211 25.70 -16.97 5.07
CA LEU A 211 26.40 -15.75 4.67
C LEU A 211 27.79 -15.65 5.28
N ASP A 212 27.97 -16.06 6.54
CA ASP A 212 29.28 -16.13 7.20
C ASP A 212 30.21 -17.14 6.51
N GLU A 213 29.70 -18.32 6.13
CA GLU A 213 30.48 -19.31 5.37
C GLU A 213 30.91 -18.76 4.00
N LYS A 214 30.02 -18.06 3.29
CA LYS A 214 30.32 -17.39 2.03
C LYS A 214 31.36 -16.27 2.20
N ALA A 215 31.24 -15.46 3.25
CA ALA A 215 32.17 -14.36 3.55
C ALA A 215 33.59 -14.88 3.81
N ARG A 216 33.72 -16.07 4.41
CA ARG A 216 35.00 -16.77 4.60
C ARG A 216 35.53 -17.47 3.35
N GLY A 217 34.84 -17.36 2.22
CA GLY A 217 35.21 -17.99 0.95
C GLY A 217 34.81 -19.46 0.83
N GLY A 218 33.89 -19.95 1.66
CA GLY A 218 33.30 -21.29 1.57
C GLY A 218 32.20 -21.42 0.52
N ASP A 219 31.66 -22.63 0.39
CA ASP A 219 30.56 -22.98 -0.53
C ASP A 219 29.37 -23.50 0.28
N PRO A 220 28.49 -22.61 0.77
CA PRO A 220 27.40 -22.98 1.66
C PRO A 220 26.26 -23.69 0.93
N ASP A 221 25.51 -24.52 1.68
CA ASP A 221 24.38 -25.30 1.14
C ASP A 221 23.12 -24.44 0.87
N PHE A 222 23.15 -23.71 -0.25
CA PHE A 222 22.01 -22.93 -0.73
C PHE A 222 20.75 -23.79 -0.98
N GLN A 223 20.92 -25.02 -1.46
CA GLN A 223 19.78 -25.90 -1.76
C GLN A 223 19.05 -26.33 -0.49
N GLY A 224 19.79 -26.64 0.57
CA GLY A 224 19.22 -26.95 1.89
C GLY A 224 18.43 -25.78 2.50
N LEU A 225 18.92 -24.54 2.33
CA LEU A 225 18.18 -23.35 2.75
C LEU A 225 16.90 -23.18 1.93
N MET A 226 16.96 -23.30 0.61
CA MET A 226 15.77 -23.16 -0.24
C MET A 226 14.74 -24.26 0.01
N TYR A 227 15.18 -25.48 0.37
CA TYR A 227 14.26 -26.55 0.76
C TYR A 227 13.46 -26.21 2.02
N LYS A 228 14.10 -25.60 3.03
CA LYS A 228 13.46 -25.22 4.30
C LYS A 228 12.70 -23.90 4.21
N TRP A 229 13.27 -22.91 3.53
CA TRP A 229 12.89 -21.50 3.62
C TRP A 229 12.52 -20.86 2.29
N GLY A 230 12.52 -21.61 1.18
CA GLY A 230 12.31 -21.08 -0.17
C GLY A 230 10.98 -20.33 -0.35
N GLN A 231 9.96 -20.63 0.45
CA GLN A 231 8.69 -19.89 0.45
C GLN A 231 8.85 -18.40 0.80
N PHE A 232 9.88 -18.02 1.57
CA PHE A 232 10.17 -16.64 1.97
C PHE A 232 11.02 -15.87 0.94
N PHE A 233 11.64 -16.59 0.00
CA PHE A 233 12.54 -16.06 -1.01
C PHE A 233 12.08 -16.46 -2.42
N PRO A 234 10.91 -15.98 -2.87
CA PRO A 234 10.39 -16.33 -4.18
C PRO A 234 11.27 -15.76 -5.29
N GLY A 235 11.50 -16.56 -6.33
CA GLY A 235 12.22 -16.13 -7.54
C GLY A 235 13.74 -16.12 -7.43
N VAL A 236 14.31 -16.67 -6.36
CA VAL A 236 15.77 -16.77 -6.15
C VAL A 236 16.26 -18.16 -6.56
N ASN A 237 17.23 -18.22 -7.47
CA ASN A 237 17.81 -19.47 -7.99
C ASN A 237 19.25 -19.70 -7.52
N SER A 238 19.90 -18.69 -6.95
CA SER A 238 21.27 -18.79 -6.45
C SER A 238 21.48 -17.94 -5.19
N LEU A 239 22.55 -18.26 -4.44
CA LEU A 239 22.96 -17.47 -3.28
C LEU A 239 23.30 -16.02 -3.64
N ASP A 240 23.91 -15.79 -4.80
CA ASP A 240 24.27 -14.43 -5.23
C ASP A 240 23.00 -13.61 -5.53
N GLU A 241 21.97 -14.22 -6.14
CA GLU A 241 20.64 -13.60 -6.31
C GLU A 241 19.95 -13.32 -4.96
N LEU A 242 20.10 -14.21 -3.99
CA LEU A 242 19.55 -14.02 -2.64
C LEU A 242 20.15 -12.77 -1.99
N ILE A 243 21.49 -12.67 -2.03
CA ILE A 243 22.24 -11.54 -1.48
C ILE A 243 21.83 -10.24 -2.15
N GLU A 244 21.72 -10.24 -3.49
CA GLU A 244 21.28 -9.07 -4.25
C GLU A 244 19.86 -8.63 -3.85
N GLN A 245 18.92 -9.57 -3.72
CA GLN A 245 17.56 -9.26 -3.30
C GLN A 245 17.51 -8.70 -1.87
N LEU A 246 18.27 -9.27 -0.93
CA LEU A 246 18.35 -8.78 0.45
C LEU A 246 18.91 -7.36 0.51
N GLN A 247 19.96 -7.08 -0.26
CA GLN A 247 20.56 -5.74 -0.36
C GLN A 247 19.59 -4.72 -0.96
N GLN A 248 18.86 -5.09 -2.02
CA GLN A 248 17.88 -4.21 -2.62
C GLN A 248 16.78 -3.83 -1.62
N ARG A 249 16.29 -4.80 -0.84
CA ARG A 249 15.31 -4.56 0.24
C ARG A 249 15.89 -3.64 1.33
N GLN A 250 17.15 -3.86 1.74
CA GLN A 250 17.83 -3.00 2.72
C GLN A 250 17.99 -1.56 2.22
N ALA A 251 18.41 -1.38 0.97
CA ALA A 251 18.56 -0.06 0.34
C ALA A 251 17.22 0.68 0.25
N GLN A 252 16.13 -0.02 -0.08
CA GLN A 252 14.78 0.55 -0.07
C GLN A 252 14.35 1.01 1.32
N MET A 253 14.61 0.20 2.36
CA MET A 253 14.33 0.60 3.75
C MET A 253 15.15 1.82 4.17
N GLN A 254 16.43 1.88 3.81
CA GLN A 254 17.28 3.05 4.09
C GLN A 254 16.76 4.30 3.36
N SER A 255 16.44 4.19 2.06
CA SER A 255 15.86 5.31 1.30
C SER A 255 14.53 5.79 1.92
N MET A 256 13.71 4.87 2.43
CA MET A 256 12.48 5.23 3.14
C MET A 256 12.80 5.97 4.45
N LEU A 257 13.75 5.50 5.24
CA LEU A 257 14.19 6.18 6.47
C LEU A 257 14.81 7.56 6.19
N ASP A 258 15.51 7.70 5.07
CA ASP A 258 16.09 8.96 4.59
C ASP A 258 15.06 9.93 4.05
N SER A 259 13.94 9.42 3.52
CA SER A 259 12.81 10.24 3.09
C SER A 259 11.91 10.73 4.25
N MET A 260 12.03 10.13 5.45
CA MET A 260 11.25 10.49 6.64
C MET A 260 11.84 11.71 7.37
N SER A 261 10.99 12.49 8.06
CA SER A 261 11.48 13.56 8.93
C SER A 261 12.20 12.99 10.16
N GLY A 262 13.04 13.80 10.81
CA GLY A 262 13.79 13.38 12.01
C GLY A 262 12.88 12.87 13.14
N ASP A 263 11.71 13.48 13.33
CA ASP A 263 10.70 13.04 14.30
C ASP A 263 10.09 11.68 13.93
N GLN A 264 9.66 11.52 12.68
CA GLN A 264 9.08 10.26 12.17
C GLN A 264 10.08 9.11 12.27
N ARG A 265 11.35 9.36 11.96
CA ARG A 265 12.42 8.36 12.08
C ARG A 265 12.59 7.90 13.53
N ARG A 266 12.53 8.82 14.51
CA ARG A 266 12.63 8.49 15.94
C ARG A 266 11.46 7.62 16.41
N GLU A 267 10.24 7.98 16.02
CA GLU A 267 9.03 7.23 16.38
C GLU A 267 9.06 5.82 15.79
N LEU A 268 9.45 5.69 14.52
CA LEU A 268 9.63 4.39 13.87
C LEU A 268 10.72 3.55 14.56
N MET A 269 11.86 4.15 14.91
CA MET A 269 12.94 3.44 15.63
C MET A 269 12.49 2.95 17.00
N GLN A 270 11.72 3.75 17.74
CA GLN A 270 11.17 3.36 19.03
C GLN A 270 10.17 2.23 18.90
N MET A 271 9.31 2.30 17.88
CA MET A 271 8.42 1.19 17.54
C MET A 271 9.24 -0.06 17.20
N MET A 272 10.18 -0.01 16.26
CA MET A 272 11.00 -1.17 15.87
C MET A 272 11.67 -1.82 17.07
N GLN A 273 12.15 -1.02 18.04
CA GLN A 273 12.69 -1.51 19.30
C GLN A 273 11.66 -2.28 20.14
N SER A 274 10.40 -1.86 20.09
CA SER A 274 9.26 -2.55 20.70
C SER A 274 8.71 -3.73 19.88
N LEU A 275 8.98 -3.81 18.57
CA LEU A 275 8.61 -4.97 17.73
C LEU A 275 9.61 -6.10 17.95
N VAL A 276 10.91 -5.76 17.97
CA VAL A 276 11.99 -6.72 18.20
C VAL A 276 12.31 -6.79 19.69
N GLN A 277 11.31 -7.14 20.51
CA GLN A 277 11.49 -7.29 21.96
C GLN A 277 12.46 -8.43 22.30
N ASP A 278 12.52 -9.45 21.43
CA ASP A 278 13.42 -10.59 21.59
C ASP A 278 14.87 -10.18 21.31
N PRO A 279 15.76 -10.19 22.33
CA PRO A 279 17.17 -9.83 22.16
C PRO A 279 17.88 -10.73 21.15
N SER A 280 17.49 -12.00 21.04
CA SER A 280 18.13 -12.92 20.11
C SER A 280 17.79 -12.58 18.66
N LEU A 281 16.54 -12.18 18.37
CA LEU A 281 16.16 -11.73 17.03
C LEU A 281 16.93 -10.45 16.64
N ARG A 282 17.12 -9.52 17.58
CA ARG A 282 17.94 -8.32 17.33
C ARG A 282 19.37 -8.68 16.95
N ASN A 283 19.95 -9.67 17.63
CA ASN A 283 21.30 -10.13 17.35
C ASN A 283 21.39 -10.77 15.97
N GLU A 284 20.44 -11.64 15.60
CA GLU A 284 20.43 -12.26 14.27
C GLU A 284 20.29 -11.22 13.15
N LEU A 285 19.44 -10.19 13.33
CA LEU A 285 19.32 -9.09 12.35
C LEU A 285 20.61 -8.25 12.24
N ALA A 286 21.29 -8.01 13.36
CA ALA A 286 22.55 -7.29 13.36
C ALA A 286 23.68 -8.10 12.67
N MET A 287 23.72 -9.42 12.89
CA MET A 287 24.65 -10.31 12.20
C MET A 287 24.38 -10.34 10.69
N LEU A 288 23.11 -10.38 10.30
CA LEU A 288 22.71 -10.33 8.89
C LEU A 288 23.21 -9.06 8.20
N ALA A 289 23.00 -7.91 8.83
CA ALA A 289 23.47 -6.63 8.30
C ALA A 289 25.00 -6.60 8.17
N ALA A 290 25.74 -7.09 9.18
CA ALA A 290 27.19 -7.15 9.15
C ALA A 290 27.72 -8.07 8.05
N ASN A 291 27.14 -9.27 7.90
CA ASN A 291 27.53 -10.23 6.87
C ASN A 291 27.28 -9.69 5.46
N LEU A 292 26.15 -8.99 5.24
CA LEU A 292 25.84 -8.38 3.95
C LEU A 292 26.78 -7.23 3.60
N GLU A 293 27.15 -6.41 4.58
CA GLU A 293 28.10 -5.31 4.42
C GLU A 293 29.52 -5.82 4.10
N GLU A 294 29.95 -6.91 4.73
CA GLU A 294 31.23 -7.56 4.47
C GLU A 294 31.32 -8.14 3.05
N LEU A 295 30.24 -8.77 2.57
CA LEU A 295 30.18 -9.36 1.23
C LEU A 295 30.15 -8.32 0.10
N ARG A 296 29.49 -7.17 0.31
CA ARG A 296 29.44 -6.05 -0.63
C ARG A 296 29.37 -4.73 0.14
N PRO A 297 30.44 -3.92 0.17
CA PRO A 297 30.39 -2.61 0.78
C PRO A 297 29.35 -1.73 0.07
N MET A 298 28.41 -1.15 0.83
CA MET A 298 27.35 -0.28 0.31
C MET A 298 27.87 0.96 -0.46
N ASP A 299 29.15 1.30 -0.28
CA ASP A 299 29.82 2.37 -1.02
C ASP A 299 29.93 2.09 -2.53
N GLU A 300 29.98 0.83 -2.96
CA GLU A 300 29.98 0.49 -4.39
C GLU A 300 28.61 0.70 -5.05
N LEU A 301 27.52 0.54 -4.29
CA LEU A 301 26.15 0.77 -4.75
C LEU A 301 25.85 2.26 -4.90
N ARG A 302 26.30 3.10 -3.95
CA ARG A 302 26.20 4.57 -4.07
C ARG A 302 26.98 5.11 -5.27
N ARG A 303 28.10 4.48 -5.64
CA ARG A 303 28.91 4.88 -6.81
C ARG A 303 28.24 4.60 -8.16
N ARG A 304 27.18 3.79 -8.22
CA ARG A 304 26.45 3.51 -9.47
C ARG A 304 25.31 4.47 -9.80
N TYR A 305 24.93 5.34 -8.86
CA TYR A 305 24.08 6.50 -9.16
C TYR A 305 24.94 7.77 -9.08
N PRO A 306 25.52 8.24 -10.20
CA PRO A 306 25.92 9.64 -10.25
C PRO A 306 24.64 10.48 -10.13
N PHE A 307 24.38 10.99 -8.94
CA PHE A 307 23.58 12.20 -8.78
C PHE A 307 24.31 13.29 -9.57
N ARG A 308 23.88 13.47 -10.83
CA ARG A 308 24.14 14.69 -11.58
C ARG A 308 22.87 15.53 -11.52
N GLY A 309 22.56 15.95 -10.30
CA GLY A 309 21.76 17.14 -10.05
C GLY A 309 22.72 18.14 -9.43
N GLU A 310 23.10 19.17 -10.19
CA GLU A 310 23.63 20.40 -9.59
C GLU A 310 22.50 20.96 -8.71
N ASP A 311 22.63 20.79 -7.39
CA ASP A 311 22.30 21.78 -6.36
C ASP A 311 22.33 21.10 -4.99
N SER A 312 23.54 20.98 -4.44
CA SER A 312 23.73 20.89 -3.00
C SER A 312 23.53 22.29 -2.43
N MET A 313 22.29 22.66 -2.11
CA MET A 313 22.05 23.74 -1.15
C MET A 313 22.31 23.19 0.25
N ASP A 314 23.54 23.40 0.72
CA ASP A 314 23.87 23.27 2.13
C ASP A 314 23.17 24.42 2.87
N LEU A 315 22.26 24.07 3.77
CA LEU A 315 21.62 25.02 4.68
C LEU A 315 22.59 25.29 5.82
N ASP A 316 23.60 26.10 5.54
CA ASP A 316 24.46 26.71 6.54
C ASP A 316 25.09 27.99 5.98
N GLN A 317 24.51 29.15 6.36
CA GLN A 317 25.18 30.32 6.95
C GLN A 317 24.54 31.67 6.56
N ALA A 318 24.22 32.41 7.64
CA ALA A 318 23.90 33.83 7.80
C ALA A 318 22.46 34.30 7.55
#